data_AF-A0A2V9VYZ4-F1
#
_entry.id   AF-A0A2V9VYZ4-F1
#
_cell.length_a   1.000
_cell.length_b   1.000
_cell.length_c   1.000
_cell.angle_alpha   90.00
_cell.angle_beta   90.00
_cell.angle_gamma   90.00
#
_symmetry.space_group_name_H-M   'P 1'
#
loop_
_entity.id
_entity.type
_entity.pdbx_description
1 polymer ?
#
loop_
_entity_poly.entity_id
_entity_poly.type
_entity_poly.pdbx_seq_one_letter_code
_entity_poly.pdbx_strand_id
1 'polypeptide(L)'
;MNKARVLIMLAAIFAFGTGAFAQKAPLKLEHTTPLPELHDGDFDHMLADVEGNRLFATAEENSKVLVFDLRTNKLIHTIDDLKAPHSLLYRADLKKLFVVDGDLGEVKIYETVSYKPVGSIKLREGADASTYDSAAKYLYVVNGGKDAKLPNSYITAIDTDAGKTVGEIKMDSNDVEGMAFEKSGPRMFVNVRGNSTVEVIDRTNRKLLATWPISEVAKKPTAIALDEGSHRLFVGTRDPGKLVVLDTNSGKVVSSYPAAAMVDDMAYDGGHKRIYFAGTEFLDVFQQTDPDHYERIAHVATAFRAKTAIFVPELNKYFLAVPHHEKQIAELRVYDVVP
;
A
#
# COMPACT_ATOMS: atom_id res chain seq x y z
N MET A 1 19.10 -81.99 -25.51
CA MET A 1 17.78 -81.43 -25.12
C MET A 1 17.94 -80.71 -23.79
N ASN A 2 18.00 -79.38 -23.84
CA ASN A 2 18.26 -78.47 -22.73
C ASN A 2 17.06 -78.37 -21.78
N LYS A 3 17.29 -78.42 -20.47
CA LYS A 3 16.35 -77.95 -19.44
C LYS A 3 16.95 -76.70 -18.78
N ALA A 4 16.43 -75.54 -19.15
CA ALA A 4 16.77 -74.26 -18.53
C ALA A 4 15.92 -74.05 -17.26
N ARG A 5 16.60 -73.59 -16.20
CA ARG A 5 16.03 -73.20 -14.90
C ARG A 5 15.39 -71.81 -15.03
N VAL A 6 14.18 -71.64 -14.48
CA VAL A 6 13.55 -70.32 -14.30
C VAL A 6 13.75 -69.89 -12.86
N LEU A 7 14.43 -68.77 -12.67
CA LEU A 7 14.65 -68.13 -11.38
C LEU A 7 13.61 -67.01 -11.21
N ILE A 8 12.80 -67.07 -10.16
CA ILE A 8 11.80 -66.03 -9.83
C ILE A 8 12.49 -64.98 -8.96
N MET A 9 12.63 -63.75 -9.46
CA MET A 9 13.04 -62.58 -8.68
C MET A 9 11.79 -61.87 -8.16
N LEU A 10 11.60 -61.81 -6.84
CA LEU A 10 10.66 -60.90 -6.20
C LEU A 10 11.31 -59.52 -6.09
N ALA A 11 10.76 -58.52 -6.77
CA ALA A 11 11.10 -57.11 -6.58
C ALA A 11 10.20 -56.51 -5.50
N ALA A 12 10.79 -56.11 -4.36
CA ALA A 12 10.10 -55.35 -3.33
C ALA A 12 10.08 -53.86 -3.72
N ILE A 13 8.90 -53.32 -4.02
CA ILE A 13 8.70 -51.90 -4.29
C ILE A 13 8.51 -51.20 -2.94
N PHE A 14 9.52 -50.44 -2.50
CA PHE A 14 9.37 -49.48 -1.40
C PHE A 14 8.69 -48.22 -1.94
N ALA A 15 7.41 -48.03 -1.60
CA ALA A 15 6.71 -46.78 -1.85
C ALA A 15 7.18 -45.72 -0.83
N PHE A 16 8.06 -44.81 -1.26
CA PHE A 16 8.30 -43.57 -0.54
C PHE A 16 7.06 -42.67 -0.70
N GLY A 17 6.21 -42.64 0.32
CA GLY A 17 5.14 -41.65 0.43
C GLY A 17 5.76 -40.28 0.71
N THR A 18 5.90 -39.45 -0.31
CA THR A 18 6.12 -38.02 -0.14
C THR A 18 4.84 -37.40 0.40
N GLY A 19 4.75 -37.25 1.73
CA GLY A 19 3.72 -36.41 2.33
C GLY A 19 4.01 -34.96 1.95
N ALA A 20 3.30 -34.45 0.95
CA ALA A 20 3.24 -33.01 0.72
C ALA A 20 2.52 -32.40 1.92
N PHE A 21 3.26 -31.79 2.84
CA PHE A 21 2.66 -30.87 3.80
C PHE A 21 2.04 -29.73 2.99
N ALA A 22 0.71 -29.63 2.99
CA ALA A 22 0.04 -28.47 2.41
C ALA A 22 0.52 -27.23 3.18
N GLN A 23 1.31 -26.39 2.52
CA GLN A 23 1.71 -25.10 3.07
C GLN A 23 0.45 -24.30 3.36
N LYS A 24 0.25 -23.86 4.61
CA LYS A 24 -0.90 -23.04 4.96
C LYS A 24 -0.82 -21.73 4.18
N ALA A 25 -1.93 -21.33 3.57
CA ALA A 25 -2.03 -20.04 2.92
C ALA A 25 -1.77 -18.92 3.95
N PRO A 26 -0.91 -17.93 3.66
CA PRO A 26 -0.55 -16.87 4.60
C PRO A 26 -1.71 -15.89 4.87
N LEU A 27 -2.74 -15.93 4.04
CA LEU A 27 -3.96 -15.15 4.18
C LEU A 27 -5.17 -16.09 4.08
N LYS A 28 -6.12 -15.92 5.01
CA LYS A 28 -7.40 -16.63 4.99
C LYS A 28 -8.52 -15.61 4.91
N LEU A 29 -9.33 -15.65 3.85
CA LEU A 29 -10.51 -14.80 3.74
C LEU A 29 -11.47 -15.12 4.90
N GLU A 30 -11.77 -14.10 5.70
CA GLU A 30 -12.62 -14.18 6.88
C GLU A 30 -13.99 -13.58 6.59
N HIS A 31 -14.03 -12.42 5.93
CA HIS A 31 -15.27 -11.71 5.65
C HIS A 31 -15.22 -10.96 4.32
N THR A 32 -16.39 -10.76 3.72
CA THR A 32 -16.60 -9.88 2.57
C THR A 32 -17.81 -9.00 2.82
N THR A 33 -17.62 -7.69 2.78
CA THR A 33 -18.70 -6.70 2.91
C THR A 33 -19.05 -6.17 1.51
N PRO A 34 -20.21 -6.52 0.93
CA PRO A 34 -20.61 -6.00 -0.38
C PRO A 34 -20.97 -4.51 -0.30
N LEU A 35 -20.65 -3.77 -1.36
CA LEU A 35 -20.87 -2.34 -1.51
C LEU A 35 -21.65 -2.06 -2.81
N PRO A 36 -22.92 -2.51 -2.90
CA PRO A 36 -23.69 -2.49 -4.14
C PRO A 36 -24.04 -1.08 -4.66
N GLU A 37 -23.91 -0.07 -3.81
CA GLU A 37 -24.20 1.33 -4.15
C GLU A 37 -23.04 2.02 -4.89
N LEU A 38 -21.88 1.38 -4.99
CA LEU A 38 -20.73 1.93 -5.72
C LEU A 38 -20.77 1.48 -7.18
N HIS A 39 -20.46 2.41 -8.08
CA HIS A 39 -20.30 2.15 -9.51
C HIS A 39 -18.83 1.87 -9.87
N ASP A 40 -18.60 1.52 -11.14
CA ASP A 40 -17.26 1.32 -11.71
C ASP A 40 -16.31 2.45 -11.31
N GLY A 41 -15.15 2.09 -10.78
CA GLY A 41 -14.18 3.07 -10.29
C GLY A 41 -13.27 2.54 -9.21
N ASP A 42 -12.11 3.18 -9.06
CA ASP A 42 -11.08 2.78 -8.13
C ASP A 42 -11.40 3.14 -6.67
N PHE A 43 -10.78 2.35 -5.80
CA PHE A 43 -10.48 2.74 -4.44
C PHE A 43 -9.03 3.21 -4.36
N ASP A 44 -8.74 3.99 -3.34
CA ASP A 44 -7.38 4.40 -2.99
C ASP A 44 -7.16 4.21 -1.47
N HIS A 45 -6.10 4.77 -0.91
CA HIS A 45 -5.58 4.40 0.41
C HIS A 45 -6.62 4.26 1.54
N MET A 46 -6.42 3.22 2.36
CA MET A 46 -7.19 2.95 3.57
C MET A 46 -6.45 3.34 4.84
N LEU A 47 -7.21 3.56 5.92
CA LEU A 47 -6.67 3.86 7.24
C LEU A 47 -7.49 3.17 8.33
N ALA A 48 -6.82 2.51 9.28
CA ALA A 48 -7.46 1.94 10.46
C ALA A 48 -7.28 2.83 11.70
N ASP A 49 -8.37 3.04 12.43
CA ASP A 49 -8.41 3.53 13.80
C ASP A 49 -8.89 2.38 14.70
N VAL A 50 -7.93 1.60 15.18
CA VAL A 50 -8.21 0.37 15.95
C VAL A 50 -8.86 0.69 17.30
N GLU A 51 -8.37 1.72 18.00
CA GLU A 51 -8.92 2.12 19.30
C GLU A 51 -10.37 2.62 19.18
N GLY A 52 -10.68 3.37 18.12
CA GLY A 52 -12.04 3.82 17.83
C GLY A 52 -12.90 2.80 17.09
N ASN A 53 -12.40 1.59 16.80
CA ASN A 53 -13.10 0.51 16.09
C ASN A 53 -13.56 0.88 14.67
N ARG A 54 -12.72 1.56 13.89
CA ARG A 54 -13.07 2.07 12.55
C ARG A 54 -12.02 1.78 11.48
N LEU A 55 -12.48 1.41 10.29
CA LEU A 55 -11.69 1.44 9.06
C LEU A 55 -12.26 2.52 8.14
N PHE A 56 -11.40 3.37 7.63
CA PHE A 56 -11.72 4.36 6.61
C PHE A 56 -11.18 3.88 5.26
N ALA A 57 -11.97 3.96 4.21
CA ALA A 57 -11.56 3.64 2.86
C ALA A 57 -12.01 4.74 1.88
N THR A 58 -11.10 5.19 1.02
CA THR A 58 -11.43 6.13 -0.06
C THR A 58 -11.95 5.35 -1.26
N ALA A 59 -13.19 5.62 -1.65
CA ALA A 59 -13.74 5.18 -2.93
C ALA A 59 -13.60 6.37 -3.89
N GLU A 60 -12.37 6.56 -4.39
CA GLU A 60 -11.89 7.71 -5.18
C GLU A 60 -12.89 8.13 -6.26
N GLU A 61 -13.16 7.22 -7.20
CA GLU A 61 -14.02 7.47 -8.38
C GLU A 61 -15.51 7.55 -8.02
N ASN A 62 -15.88 7.18 -6.79
CA ASN A 62 -17.24 7.29 -6.28
C ASN A 62 -17.41 8.53 -5.36
N SER A 63 -16.38 9.38 -5.25
CA SER A 63 -16.37 10.61 -4.44
C SER A 63 -16.78 10.39 -2.97
N LYS A 64 -16.34 9.28 -2.37
CA LYS A 64 -16.77 8.87 -1.03
C LYS A 64 -15.61 8.44 -0.14
N VAL A 65 -15.72 8.73 1.16
CA VAL A 65 -15.02 7.98 2.21
C VAL A 65 -16.02 7.08 2.92
N LEU A 66 -15.73 5.79 2.93
CA LEU A 66 -16.52 4.76 3.59
C LEU A 66 -15.94 4.50 4.98
N VAL A 67 -16.81 4.41 5.99
CA VAL A 67 -16.43 4.10 7.36
C VAL A 67 -17.03 2.77 7.77
N PHE A 68 -16.18 1.81 8.11
CA PHE A 68 -16.58 0.48 8.56
C PHE A 68 -16.30 0.30 10.05
N ASP A 69 -17.13 -0.48 10.73
CA ASP A 69 -16.87 -0.97 12.08
C ASP A 69 -15.92 -2.18 12.02
N LEU A 70 -14.73 -2.07 12.62
CA LEU A 70 -13.67 -3.09 12.52
C LEU A 70 -14.04 -4.44 13.15
N ARG A 71 -14.97 -4.46 14.11
CA ARG A 71 -15.40 -5.67 14.81
C ARG A 71 -16.49 -6.43 14.06
N THR A 72 -17.37 -5.71 13.37
CA THR A 72 -18.52 -6.29 12.67
C THR A 72 -18.38 -6.28 11.16
N ASN A 73 -17.34 -5.64 10.62
CA ASN A 73 -17.07 -5.41 9.20
C ASN A 73 -18.18 -4.64 8.45
N LYS A 74 -19.14 -4.04 9.17
CA LYS A 74 -20.28 -3.34 8.55
C LYS A 74 -19.90 -1.91 8.19
N LEU A 75 -20.39 -1.44 7.04
CA LEU A 75 -20.42 -0.01 6.73
C LEU A 75 -21.34 0.71 7.73
N ILE A 76 -20.80 1.68 8.46
CA ILE A 76 -21.51 2.44 9.50
C ILE A 76 -21.72 3.90 9.12
N HIS A 77 -20.94 4.43 8.18
CA HIS A 77 -21.09 5.80 7.70
C HIS A 77 -20.47 5.97 6.30
N THR A 78 -20.93 7.00 5.58
CA THR A 78 -20.37 7.43 4.30
C THR A 78 -20.26 8.95 4.32
N ILE A 79 -19.07 9.47 4.02
CA ILE A 79 -18.81 10.89 3.76
C ILE A 79 -18.87 11.07 2.24
N ASP A 80 -19.69 12.00 1.74
CA ASP A 80 -19.99 12.16 0.32
C ASP A 80 -19.90 13.60 -0.21
N ASP A 81 -19.38 14.54 0.60
CA ASP A 81 -19.11 15.91 0.18
C ASP A 81 -17.68 16.08 -0.39
N LEU A 82 -17.21 15.07 -1.11
CA LEU A 82 -15.86 14.95 -1.69
C LEU A 82 -15.92 14.93 -3.23
N LYS A 83 -14.77 14.94 -3.90
CA LYS A 83 -14.68 14.80 -5.35
C LYS A 83 -13.77 13.64 -5.78
N ALA A 84 -12.51 13.62 -5.36
CA ALA A 84 -11.61 12.49 -5.56
C ALA A 84 -10.78 12.27 -4.29
N PRO A 85 -11.32 11.60 -3.25
CA PRO A 85 -10.55 11.30 -2.06
C PRO A 85 -9.48 10.24 -2.37
N HIS A 86 -8.21 10.54 -2.08
CA HIS A 86 -7.08 9.65 -2.34
C HIS A 86 -6.55 9.03 -1.05
N SER A 87 -6.09 9.87 -0.12
CA SER A 87 -5.45 9.44 1.13
C SER A 87 -6.03 10.07 2.39
N LEU A 88 -5.72 9.48 3.55
CA LEU A 88 -6.39 9.77 4.82
C LEU A 88 -5.38 9.83 5.99
N LEU A 89 -5.66 10.70 6.96
CA LEU A 89 -4.99 10.72 8.27
C LEU A 89 -6.02 10.91 9.38
N TYR A 90 -5.99 10.05 10.40
CA TYR A 90 -6.75 10.22 11.64
C TYR A 90 -5.83 10.69 12.76
N ARG A 91 -6.14 11.86 13.33
CA ARG A 91 -5.50 12.40 14.53
C ARG A 91 -6.38 12.11 15.74
N ALA A 92 -6.09 11.02 16.45
CA ALA A 92 -6.87 10.58 17.62
C ALA A 92 -6.94 11.64 18.73
N ASP A 93 -5.82 12.31 18.99
CA ASP A 93 -5.71 13.39 19.98
C ASP A 93 -6.54 14.62 19.62
N LEU A 94 -6.72 14.91 18.32
CA LEU A 94 -7.59 15.98 17.84
C LEU A 94 -9.03 15.51 17.57
N LYS A 95 -9.27 14.20 17.55
CA LYS A 95 -10.50 13.54 17.06
C LYS A 95 -10.90 14.01 15.66
N LYS A 96 -9.92 14.23 14.78
CA LYS A 96 -10.12 14.74 13.42
C LYS A 96 -9.62 13.76 12.36
N LEU A 97 -10.39 13.65 11.29
CA LEU A 97 -10.03 12.95 10.05
C LEU A 97 -9.65 13.99 9.00
N PHE A 98 -8.48 13.83 8.42
CA PHE A 98 -7.96 14.62 7.31
C PHE A 98 -8.09 13.76 6.06
N VAL A 99 -8.80 14.25 5.05
CA VAL A 99 -9.03 13.59 3.77
C VAL A 99 -8.35 14.40 2.69
N VAL A 100 -7.36 13.82 2.02
CA VAL A 100 -6.72 14.42 0.86
C VAL A 100 -7.63 14.22 -0.34
N ASP A 101 -8.12 15.32 -0.91
CA ASP A 101 -8.98 15.32 -2.07
C ASP A 101 -8.25 15.94 -3.26
N GLY A 102 -7.96 15.10 -4.26
CA GLY A 102 -7.10 15.45 -5.39
C GLY A 102 -7.74 16.44 -6.33
N ASP A 103 -9.03 16.25 -6.60
CA ASP A 103 -9.80 17.05 -7.54
C ASP A 103 -10.24 18.39 -6.94
N LEU A 104 -10.48 18.46 -5.63
CA LEU A 104 -10.70 19.73 -4.93
C LEU A 104 -9.39 20.47 -4.65
N GLY A 105 -8.25 19.78 -4.74
CA GLY A 105 -6.94 20.33 -4.42
C GLY A 105 -6.88 20.82 -2.97
N GLU A 106 -7.36 20.04 -2.02
CA GLU A 106 -7.34 20.40 -0.60
C GLU A 106 -7.31 19.19 0.32
N VAL A 107 -6.91 19.41 1.56
CA VAL A 107 -7.15 18.47 2.65
C VAL A 107 -8.40 18.90 3.40
N LYS A 108 -9.48 18.15 3.26
CA LYS A 108 -10.72 18.36 4.03
C LYS A 108 -10.58 17.78 5.42
N ILE A 109 -11.11 18.48 6.42
CA ILE A 109 -11.01 18.09 7.82
C ILE A 109 -12.40 17.85 8.36
N TYR A 110 -12.60 16.69 8.96
CA TYR A 110 -13.86 16.26 9.57
C TYR A 110 -13.66 15.99 11.05
N GLU A 111 -14.65 16.34 11.87
CA GLU A 111 -14.72 15.73 13.21
C GLU A 111 -15.20 14.28 13.07
N THR A 112 -14.84 13.42 14.02
CA THR A 112 -14.98 11.97 13.83
C THR A 112 -16.09 11.32 14.65
N VAL A 113 -17.00 12.10 15.24
CA VAL A 113 -18.21 11.58 15.90
C VAL A 113 -19.42 11.66 14.97
N SER A 114 -19.66 12.81 14.34
CA SER A 114 -20.75 12.99 13.38
C SER A 114 -20.31 13.14 11.93
N TYR A 115 -19.00 13.04 11.66
CA TYR A 115 -18.39 13.19 10.33
C TYR A 115 -18.72 14.51 9.62
N LYS A 116 -18.95 15.58 10.40
CA LYS A 116 -19.20 16.90 9.85
C LYS A 116 -17.88 17.56 9.44
N PRO A 117 -17.86 18.28 8.31
CA PRO A 117 -16.71 19.07 7.92
C PRO A 117 -16.49 20.20 8.94
N VAL A 118 -15.23 20.38 9.34
CA VAL A 118 -14.80 21.42 10.30
C VAL A 118 -13.75 22.37 9.73
N GLY A 119 -13.29 22.14 8.50
CA GLY A 119 -12.39 23.03 7.78
C GLY A 119 -11.73 22.35 6.58
N SER A 120 -10.89 23.09 5.87
CA SER A 120 -10.01 22.53 4.85
C SER A 120 -8.69 23.31 4.75
N ILE A 121 -7.69 22.69 4.15
CA ILE A 121 -6.36 23.27 3.90
C ILE A 121 -6.11 23.20 2.40
N LYS A 122 -5.99 24.35 1.75
CA LYS A 122 -5.79 24.42 0.30
C LYS A 122 -4.43 23.89 -0.13
N LEU A 123 -4.44 23.13 -1.21
CA LEU A 123 -3.32 22.60 -1.95
C LEU A 123 -3.51 22.94 -3.45
N ARG A 124 -2.73 22.30 -4.32
CA ARG A 124 -3.01 22.26 -5.77
C ARG A 124 -3.88 21.04 -6.06
N GLU A 125 -4.56 21.07 -7.20
CA GLU A 125 -5.18 19.87 -7.79
C GLU A 125 -4.14 18.73 -7.93
N GLY A 126 -4.60 17.49 -8.08
CA GLY A 126 -3.73 16.31 -8.15
C GLY A 126 -3.12 15.94 -6.80
N ALA A 127 -3.78 16.31 -5.69
CA ALA A 127 -3.38 15.87 -4.36
C ALA A 127 -3.69 14.38 -4.17
N ASP A 128 -2.70 13.59 -3.77
CA ASP A 128 -2.78 12.12 -3.87
C ASP A 128 -2.16 11.44 -2.63
N ALA A 129 -1.11 10.64 -2.81
CA ALA A 129 -0.38 9.96 -1.76
C ALA A 129 0.08 10.93 -0.66
N SER A 130 -0.08 10.48 0.59
CA SER A 130 0.38 11.22 1.76
C SER A 130 1.03 10.32 2.80
N THR A 131 1.87 10.91 3.64
CA THR A 131 2.48 10.23 4.78
C THR A 131 2.61 11.17 5.97
N TYR A 132 2.49 10.63 7.18
CA TYR A 132 2.38 11.42 8.41
C TYR A 132 3.60 11.25 9.32
N ASP A 133 4.27 12.36 9.63
CA ASP A 133 5.31 12.42 10.65
C ASP A 133 4.65 12.70 12.00
N SER A 134 4.44 11.64 12.79
CA SER A 134 3.80 11.74 14.10
C SER A 134 4.63 12.47 15.16
N ALA A 135 5.95 12.61 14.98
CA ALA A 135 6.81 13.34 15.89
C ALA A 135 6.71 14.85 15.65
N ALA A 136 6.73 15.27 14.37
CA ALA A 136 6.57 16.67 13.98
C ALA A 136 5.10 17.12 13.89
N LYS A 137 4.15 16.18 13.90
CA LYS A 137 2.72 16.39 13.63
C LYS A 137 2.46 16.94 12.22
N TYR A 138 3.30 16.57 11.26
CA TYR A 138 3.22 17.06 9.89
C TYR A 138 2.70 15.99 8.93
N LEU A 139 1.68 16.32 8.15
CA LEU A 139 1.22 15.53 7.01
C LEU A 139 1.91 16.02 5.74
N TYR A 140 2.61 15.14 5.04
CA TYR A 140 3.26 15.43 3.77
C TYR A 140 2.39 14.88 2.65
N VAL A 141 1.96 15.75 1.73
CA VAL A 141 1.00 15.41 0.68
C VAL A 141 1.59 15.72 -0.69
N VAL A 142 1.65 14.73 -1.57
CA VAL A 142 1.95 14.95 -3.00
C VAL A 142 0.78 15.74 -3.60
N ASN A 143 1.08 16.78 -4.38
CA ASN A 143 0.09 17.52 -5.17
C ASN A 143 0.69 18.12 -6.45
N GLY A 144 -0.15 18.67 -7.32
CA GLY A 144 0.25 19.26 -8.58
C GLY A 144 0.46 18.21 -9.66
N GLY A 145 1.58 18.30 -10.39
CA GLY A 145 1.92 17.30 -11.40
C GLY A 145 0.94 17.20 -12.57
N LYS A 146 0.91 16.03 -13.19
CA LYS A 146 0.16 15.75 -14.43
C LYS A 146 -1.34 16.01 -14.29
N ASP A 147 -1.94 15.70 -13.14
CA ASP A 147 -3.39 15.82 -12.93
C ASP A 147 -3.81 17.28 -12.78
N ALA A 148 -2.95 18.11 -12.17
CA ALA A 148 -3.07 19.57 -12.20
C ALA A 148 -2.59 20.23 -13.52
N LYS A 149 -2.19 19.44 -14.52
CA LYS A 149 -1.59 19.92 -15.79
C LYS A 149 -0.33 20.79 -15.58
N LEU A 150 0.44 20.47 -14.55
CA LEU A 150 1.70 21.13 -14.21
C LEU A 150 2.90 20.28 -14.64
N PRO A 151 4.04 20.92 -14.98
CA PRO A 151 5.27 20.20 -15.33
C PRO A 151 5.97 19.58 -14.11
N ASN A 152 5.54 19.91 -12.89
CA ASN A 152 6.16 19.46 -11.66
C ASN A 152 5.10 19.12 -10.62
N SER A 153 5.36 18.06 -9.84
CA SER A 153 4.69 17.73 -8.59
C SER A 153 5.40 18.43 -7.42
N TYR A 154 4.69 18.50 -6.30
CA TYR A 154 5.16 19.12 -5.07
C TYR A 154 4.79 18.21 -3.90
N ILE A 155 5.63 18.17 -2.87
CA ILE A 155 5.29 17.58 -1.58
C ILE A 155 5.10 18.72 -0.60
N THR A 156 3.84 18.98 -0.22
CA THR A 156 3.50 20.04 0.74
C THR A 156 3.42 19.45 2.14
N ALA A 157 4.16 20.04 3.08
CA ALA A 157 4.09 19.71 4.50
C ALA A 157 3.01 20.56 5.18
N ILE A 158 2.13 19.92 5.93
CA ILE A 158 0.99 20.52 6.64
C ILE A 158 1.16 20.27 8.13
N ASP A 159 1.20 21.35 8.91
CA ASP A 159 1.05 21.27 10.36
C ASP A 159 -0.41 20.96 10.69
N THR A 160 -0.64 19.76 11.21
CA THR A 160 -2.00 19.27 11.49
C THR A 160 -2.57 19.78 12.81
N ASP A 161 -1.74 20.34 13.71
CA ASP A 161 -2.21 21.05 14.90
C ASP A 161 -2.65 22.47 14.56
N ALA A 162 -1.82 23.18 13.80
CA ALA A 162 -2.11 24.54 13.37
C ALA A 162 -3.11 24.60 12.19
N GLY A 163 -3.31 23.49 11.47
CA GLY A 163 -4.19 23.40 10.30
C GLY A 163 -3.71 24.25 9.13
N LYS A 164 -2.41 24.29 8.85
CA LYS A 164 -1.83 25.12 7.77
C LYS A 164 -0.60 24.50 7.15
N THR A 165 -0.27 24.91 5.93
CA THR A 165 0.98 24.52 5.26
C THR A 165 2.18 25.17 5.95
N VAL A 166 3.28 24.42 6.05
CA VAL A 166 4.54 24.88 6.70
C VAL A 166 5.75 24.79 5.78
N GLY A 167 5.57 24.33 4.55
CA GLY A 167 6.57 24.37 3.50
C GLY A 167 6.31 23.36 2.41
N GLU A 168 7.14 23.39 1.39
CA GLU A 168 6.96 22.61 0.17
C GLU A 168 8.30 22.15 -0.36
N ILE A 169 8.31 20.99 -0.99
CA ILE A 169 9.43 20.44 -1.76
C ILE A 169 8.96 20.34 -3.20
N LYS A 170 9.63 21.05 -4.11
CA LYS A 170 9.39 20.93 -5.54
C LYS A 170 10.12 19.70 -6.07
N MET A 171 9.42 18.86 -6.83
CA MET A 171 9.97 17.65 -7.45
C MET A 171 10.27 17.90 -8.93
N ASP A 172 11.39 17.38 -9.43
CA ASP A 172 11.73 17.45 -10.86
C ASP A 172 11.07 16.32 -11.67
N SER A 173 9.76 16.17 -11.48
CA SER A 173 8.89 15.25 -12.20
C SER A 173 7.44 15.68 -11.99
N ASN A 174 6.55 15.35 -12.91
CA ASN A 174 5.11 15.58 -12.77
C ASN A 174 4.31 14.34 -12.35
N ASP A 175 5.00 13.26 -11.96
CA ASP A 175 4.40 11.98 -11.56
C ASP A 175 5.20 11.43 -10.38
N VAL A 176 4.72 11.69 -9.17
CA VAL A 176 5.32 11.38 -7.86
C VAL A 176 4.29 10.66 -7.02
N GLU A 177 4.72 9.70 -6.21
CA GLU A 177 3.85 8.72 -5.57
C GLU A 177 4.27 8.43 -4.12
N GLY A 178 4.07 7.19 -3.67
CA GLY A 178 4.32 6.71 -2.32
C GLY A 178 5.62 7.23 -1.70
N MET A 179 5.51 7.55 -0.41
CA MET A 179 6.60 8.05 0.43
C MET A 179 6.75 7.20 1.69
N ALA A 180 7.98 6.99 2.14
CA ALA A 180 8.28 6.34 3.42
C ALA A 180 9.25 7.19 4.25
N PHE A 181 8.99 7.30 5.56
CA PHE A 181 9.87 8.01 6.49
C PHE A 181 10.82 7.07 7.21
N GLU A 182 12.08 7.50 7.29
CA GLU A 182 13.00 7.01 8.30
C GLU A 182 12.59 7.59 9.67
N LYS A 183 12.41 6.72 10.67
CA LYS A 183 11.99 7.13 12.02
C LYS A 183 13.16 7.65 12.85
N SER A 184 14.34 7.06 12.70
CA SER A 184 15.55 7.41 13.47
C SER A 184 16.30 8.65 12.95
N GLY A 185 15.96 9.13 11.75
CA GLY A 185 16.64 10.23 11.08
C GLY A 185 15.68 11.09 10.24
N PRO A 186 16.20 12.09 9.50
CA PRO A 186 15.39 13.04 8.74
C PRO A 186 15.01 12.54 7.34
N ARG A 187 15.45 11.35 6.92
CA ARG A 187 15.26 10.90 5.55
C ARG A 187 13.79 10.58 5.26
N MET A 188 13.35 10.97 4.07
CA MET A 188 12.13 10.56 3.41
C MET A 188 12.53 9.94 2.08
N PHE A 189 12.04 8.74 1.81
CA PHE A 189 12.20 8.05 0.53
C PHE A 189 10.94 8.28 -0.30
N VAL A 190 11.09 8.72 -1.54
CA VAL A 190 9.98 9.12 -2.41
C VAL A 190 10.08 8.39 -3.74
N ASN A 191 9.01 7.71 -4.13
CA ASN A 191 8.89 7.15 -5.46
C ASN A 191 8.59 8.27 -6.47
N VAL A 192 9.52 8.49 -7.40
CA VAL A 192 9.33 9.43 -8.52
C VAL A 192 9.00 8.61 -9.76
N ARG A 193 7.70 8.32 -9.92
CA ARG A 193 7.17 7.40 -10.94
C ARG A 193 7.60 7.80 -12.35
N GLY A 194 7.52 9.09 -12.68
CA GLY A 194 7.86 9.63 -13.99
C GLY A 194 9.34 9.46 -14.38
N ASN A 195 10.24 9.42 -13.39
CA ASN A 195 11.68 9.33 -13.61
C ASN A 195 12.23 7.91 -13.37
N SER A 196 11.40 6.98 -12.87
CA SER A 196 11.84 5.64 -12.46
C SER A 196 12.99 5.66 -11.45
N THR A 197 12.87 6.55 -10.46
CA THR A 197 13.82 6.75 -9.37
C THR A 197 13.14 6.68 -8.01
N VAL A 198 13.92 6.40 -6.98
CA VAL A 198 13.62 6.74 -5.58
C VAL A 198 14.47 7.95 -5.21
N GLU A 199 13.86 9.03 -4.75
CA GLU A 199 14.58 10.18 -4.22
C GLU A 199 14.63 10.14 -2.70
N VAL A 200 15.80 10.47 -2.15
CA VAL A 200 16.02 10.60 -0.71
C VAL A 200 16.05 12.08 -0.37
N ILE A 201 15.11 12.52 0.46
CA ILE A 201 14.96 13.91 0.85
C ILE A 201 15.15 14.04 2.35
N ASP A 202 15.92 15.04 2.78
CA ASP A 202 15.90 15.52 4.16
C ASP A 202 14.57 16.27 4.39
N ARG A 203 13.65 15.67 5.14
CA ARG A 203 12.31 16.24 5.35
C ARG A 203 12.30 17.45 6.28
N THR A 204 13.36 17.64 7.08
CA THR A 204 13.52 18.77 8.00
C THR A 204 14.01 20.00 7.25
N ASN A 205 15.06 19.83 6.44
CA ASN A 205 15.67 20.90 5.65
C ASN A 205 15.06 21.04 4.24
N ARG A 206 14.17 20.11 3.85
CA ARG A 206 13.50 20.05 2.54
C ARG A 206 14.49 20.01 1.37
N LYS A 207 15.53 19.19 1.52
CA LYS A 207 16.65 19.12 0.58
C LYS A 207 16.81 17.72 0.01
N LEU A 208 16.95 17.61 -1.31
CA LEU A 208 17.36 16.37 -1.97
C LEU A 208 18.76 15.95 -1.50
N LEU A 209 18.88 14.73 -1.01
CA LEU A 209 20.12 14.11 -0.54
C LEU A 209 20.71 13.16 -1.58
N ALA A 210 19.85 12.38 -2.25
CA ALA A 210 20.25 11.42 -3.27
C ALA A 210 19.10 11.10 -4.23
N THR A 211 19.45 10.64 -5.42
CA THR A 211 18.52 10.08 -6.41
C THR A 211 19.01 8.69 -6.78
N TRP A 212 18.16 7.69 -6.58
CA TRP A 212 18.49 6.28 -6.81
C TRP A 212 17.70 5.76 -8.02
N PRO A 213 18.35 5.54 -9.18
CA PRO A 213 17.67 4.96 -10.33
C PRO A 213 17.35 3.50 -10.10
N ILE A 214 16.15 3.08 -10.51
CA ILE A 214 15.73 1.66 -10.54
C ILE A 214 15.46 1.16 -11.97
N SER A 215 15.66 2.03 -12.96
CA SER A 215 15.30 1.82 -14.37
C SER A 215 15.99 0.61 -15.03
N GLU A 216 17.10 0.13 -14.47
CA GLU A 216 17.76 -1.10 -14.93
C GLU A 216 16.94 -2.37 -14.62
N VAL A 217 16.10 -2.35 -13.57
CA VAL A 217 15.31 -3.52 -13.16
C VAL A 217 13.81 -3.34 -13.40
N ALA A 218 13.28 -2.12 -13.30
CA ALA A 218 11.86 -1.80 -13.44
C ALA A 218 11.61 -0.29 -13.59
N LYS A 219 10.39 0.07 -13.98
CA LYS A 219 9.92 1.46 -14.13
C LYS A 219 8.62 1.67 -13.36
N LYS A 220 8.25 2.95 -13.22
CA LYS A 220 7.02 3.39 -12.52
C LYS A 220 6.94 2.86 -11.08
N PRO A 221 7.94 3.18 -10.21
CA PRO A 221 7.82 2.95 -8.78
C PRO A 221 6.55 3.63 -8.25
N THR A 222 5.76 2.91 -7.47
CA THR A 222 4.44 3.36 -6.98
C THR A 222 4.31 3.09 -5.48
N ALA A 223 4.23 1.83 -5.08
CA ALA A 223 4.15 1.45 -3.66
C ALA A 223 5.52 1.51 -2.98
N ILE A 224 5.58 1.85 -1.70
CA ILE A 224 6.82 1.91 -0.92
C ILE A 224 6.61 1.47 0.52
N ALA A 225 7.55 0.70 1.07
CA ALA A 225 7.57 0.35 2.49
C ALA A 225 9.02 0.25 2.99
N LEU A 226 9.24 0.47 4.29
CA LEU A 226 10.57 0.53 4.89
C LEU A 226 10.72 -0.48 6.03
N ASP A 227 11.71 -1.37 5.91
CA ASP A 227 12.31 -2.09 7.04
C ASP A 227 13.57 -1.34 7.47
N GLU A 228 13.39 -0.37 8.36
CA GLU A 228 14.48 0.49 8.81
C GLU A 228 15.55 -0.28 9.59
N GLY A 229 15.14 -1.27 10.39
CA GLY A 229 16.04 -2.06 11.22
C GLY A 229 17.02 -2.92 10.41
N SER A 230 16.61 -3.35 9.22
CA SER A 230 17.48 -4.12 8.31
C SER A 230 18.02 -3.28 7.13
N HIS A 231 17.78 -1.97 7.13
CA HIS A 231 18.17 -1.07 6.05
C HIS A 231 17.61 -1.47 4.68
N ARG A 232 16.36 -1.94 4.60
CA ARG A 232 15.71 -2.34 3.34
C ARG A 232 14.52 -1.47 3.00
N LEU A 233 14.54 -0.93 1.80
CA LEU A 233 13.42 -0.21 1.20
C LEU A 233 12.77 -1.10 0.15
N PHE A 234 11.50 -1.37 0.32
CA PHE A 234 10.68 -2.13 -0.62
C PHE A 234 9.99 -1.15 -1.56
N VAL A 235 10.09 -1.39 -2.87
CA VAL A 235 9.48 -0.58 -3.91
C VAL A 235 8.68 -1.47 -4.84
N GLY A 236 7.38 -1.21 -4.94
CA GLY A 236 6.50 -1.86 -5.90
C GLY A 236 6.44 -1.07 -7.20
N THR A 237 6.57 -1.76 -8.33
CA THR A 237 6.60 -1.13 -9.66
C THR A 237 5.45 -1.57 -10.55
N ARG A 238 5.04 -0.71 -11.50
CA ARG A 238 3.94 -1.02 -12.44
C ARG A 238 4.42 -1.47 -13.83
N ASP A 239 5.69 -1.26 -14.18
CA ASP A 239 6.23 -1.56 -15.52
C ASP A 239 7.64 -2.18 -15.46
N PRO A 240 7.76 -3.52 -15.41
CA PRO A 240 6.69 -4.48 -15.13
C PRO A 240 6.30 -4.48 -13.63
N GLY A 241 5.28 -5.27 -13.29
CA GLY A 241 4.95 -5.63 -11.90
C GLY A 241 6.12 -6.30 -11.20
N LYS A 242 6.78 -5.61 -10.27
CA LYS A 242 7.88 -6.17 -9.46
C LYS A 242 7.89 -5.64 -8.03
N LEU A 243 8.38 -6.47 -7.14
CA LEU A 243 8.97 -6.05 -5.87
C LEU A 243 10.46 -5.81 -6.11
N VAL A 244 10.91 -4.57 -5.90
CA VAL A 244 12.33 -4.18 -5.93
C VAL A 244 12.77 -3.85 -4.51
N VAL A 245 13.90 -4.40 -4.08
CA VAL A 245 14.44 -4.16 -2.74
C VAL A 245 15.74 -3.38 -2.86
N LEU A 246 15.83 -2.25 -2.16
CA LEU A 246 17.00 -1.39 -2.14
C LEU A 246 17.65 -1.40 -0.75
N ASP A 247 18.97 -1.33 -0.72
CA ASP A 247 19.74 -1.02 0.47
C ASP A 247 19.66 0.49 0.76
N THR A 248 19.16 0.87 1.93
CA THR A 248 18.93 2.29 2.27
C THR A 248 20.21 3.09 2.53
N ASN A 249 21.35 2.44 2.71
CA ASN A 249 22.62 3.13 2.93
C ASN A 249 23.28 3.54 1.62
N SER A 250 23.15 2.70 0.59
CA SER A 250 23.83 2.87 -0.70
C SER A 250 22.89 3.21 -1.86
N GLY A 251 21.59 2.96 -1.73
CA GLY A 251 20.60 3.07 -2.81
C GLY A 251 20.68 1.96 -3.85
N LYS A 252 21.50 0.92 -3.62
CA LYS A 252 21.65 -0.20 -4.56
C LYS A 252 20.46 -1.13 -4.48
N VAL A 253 20.00 -1.61 -5.64
CA VAL A 253 19.08 -2.74 -5.71
C VAL A 253 19.81 -3.99 -5.22
N VAL A 254 19.30 -4.63 -4.17
CA VAL A 254 19.85 -5.88 -3.61
C VAL A 254 19.15 -7.11 -4.18
N SER A 255 17.85 -7.00 -4.45
CA SER A 255 17.06 -8.06 -5.07
C SER A 255 15.84 -7.51 -5.79
N SER A 256 15.30 -8.28 -6.74
CA SER A 256 14.05 -7.95 -7.42
C SER A 256 13.32 -9.22 -7.84
N TYR A 257 11.99 -9.21 -7.72
CA TYR A 257 11.14 -10.37 -7.99
C TYR A 257 9.94 -9.95 -8.83
N PRO A 258 9.48 -10.79 -9.78
CA PRO A 258 8.18 -10.60 -10.41
C PRO A 258 7.07 -10.56 -9.36
N ALA A 259 6.13 -9.63 -9.54
CA ALA A 259 4.97 -9.47 -8.68
C ALA A 259 3.73 -9.16 -9.52
N ALA A 260 2.57 -9.09 -8.88
CA ALA A 260 1.32 -8.67 -9.47
C ALA A 260 1.49 -7.32 -10.21
N ALA A 261 0.78 -7.16 -11.32
CA ALA A 261 0.83 -5.92 -12.07
C ALA A 261 0.05 -4.80 -11.35
N MET A 262 0.26 -3.54 -11.74
CA MET A 262 -0.56 -2.40 -11.30
C MET A 262 -0.71 -2.24 -9.77
N VAL A 263 0.36 -2.47 -9.02
CA VAL A 263 0.37 -2.24 -7.56
C VAL A 263 -0.02 -0.81 -7.21
N ASP A 264 -0.80 -0.61 -6.15
CA ASP A 264 -0.94 0.68 -5.45
C ASP A 264 -0.42 0.57 -4.03
N ASP A 265 -1.01 -0.35 -3.25
CA ASP A 265 -0.64 -0.53 -1.85
C ASP A 265 0.29 -1.72 -1.63
N MET A 266 1.23 -1.52 -0.71
CA MET A 266 2.13 -2.54 -0.21
C MET A 266 2.41 -2.31 1.27
N ALA A 267 2.35 -3.36 2.07
CA ALA A 267 2.65 -3.30 3.49
C ALA A 267 3.79 -4.26 3.86
N TYR A 268 4.73 -3.79 4.68
CA TYR A 268 5.72 -4.65 5.33
C TYR A 268 5.31 -4.92 6.78
N ASP A 269 5.14 -6.20 7.07
CA ASP A 269 4.90 -6.73 8.40
C ASP A 269 6.22 -7.23 9.00
N GLY A 270 6.83 -6.38 9.83
CA GLY A 270 8.08 -6.71 10.51
C GLY A 270 7.96 -7.84 11.54
N GLY A 271 6.74 -8.15 12.01
CA GLY A 271 6.48 -9.21 12.97
C GLY A 271 6.56 -10.60 12.33
N HIS A 272 5.89 -10.77 11.18
CA HIS A 272 5.96 -12.01 10.40
C HIS A 272 7.07 -12.01 9.34
N LYS A 273 7.78 -10.89 9.19
CA LYS A 273 8.78 -10.68 8.13
C LYS A 273 8.18 -10.89 6.74
N ARG A 274 7.04 -10.25 6.48
CA ARG A 274 6.26 -10.42 5.24
C ARG A 274 5.98 -9.12 4.53
N ILE A 275 5.84 -9.22 3.22
CA ILE A 275 5.40 -8.12 2.36
C ILE A 275 4.09 -8.55 1.71
N TYR A 276 3.03 -7.77 1.92
CA TYR A 276 1.76 -7.92 1.22
C TYR A 276 1.73 -6.91 0.07
N PHE A 277 1.49 -7.39 -1.15
CA PHE A 277 1.63 -6.62 -2.38
C PHE A 277 0.32 -6.71 -3.18
N ALA A 278 -0.50 -5.66 -3.14
CA ALA A 278 -1.81 -5.64 -3.77
C ALA A 278 -1.71 -5.10 -5.21
N GLY A 279 -1.84 -5.98 -6.20
CA GLY A 279 -1.89 -5.61 -7.61
C GLY A 279 -3.26 -5.80 -8.24
N THR A 280 -3.37 -5.49 -9.54
CA THR A 280 -4.56 -5.83 -10.30
C THR A 280 -4.69 -7.34 -10.42
N GLU A 281 -5.86 -7.88 -10.08
CA GLU A 281 -6.23 -9.30 -10.13
C GLU A 281 -5.49 -10.24 -9.16
N PHE A 282 -4.39 -9.81 -8.55
CA PHE A 282 -3.63 -10.65 -7.64
C PHE A 282 -3.08 -9.90 -6.44
N LEU A 283 -3.09 -10.58 -5.30
CA LEU A 283 -2.38 -10.22 -4.08
C LEU A 283 -1.21 -11.20 -3.90
N ASP A 284 0.00 -10.66 -3.97
CA ASP A 284 1.21 -11.44 -3.68
C ASP A 284 1.60 -11.30 -2.21
N VAL A 285 2.12 -12.38 -1.64
CA VAL A 285 2.73 -12.38 -0.31
C VAL A 285 4.15 -12.90 -0.42
N PHE A 286 5.11 -12.08 0.01
CA PHE A 286 6.52 -12.44 0.05
C PHE A 286 6.98 -12.63 1.50
N GLN A 287 7.62 -13.74 1.79
CA GLN A 287 8.32 -13.99 3.04
C GLN A 287 9.76 -13.51 2.91
N GLN A 288 10.19 -12.60 3.77
CA GLN A 288 11.58 -12.23 3.93
C GLN A 288 12.29 -13.34 4.72
N THR A 289 13.28 -13.99 4.11
CA THR A 289 14.09 -15.05 4.76
C THR A 289 15.32 -14.47 5.45
N ASP A 290 15.88 -13.42 4.87
CA ASP A 290 16.91 -12.55 5.43
C ASP A 290 16.79 -11.16 4.77
N PRO A 291 17.58 -10.14 5.16
CA PRO A 291 17.46 -8.80 4.59
C PRO A 291 17.55 -8.72 3.06
N ASP A 292 18.21 -9.65 2.38
CA ASP A 292 18.45 -9.60 0.93
C ASP A 292 17.62 -10.59 0.11
N HIS A 293 17.01 -11.59 0.76
CA HIS A 293 16.30 -12.67 0.07
C HIS A 293 14.83 -12.80 0.51
N TYR A 294 13.97 -12.98 -0.49
CA TYR A 294 12.52 -13.03 -0.35
C TYR A 294 11.95 -14.17 -1.18
N GLU A 295 10.99 -14.89 -0.62
CA GLU A 295 10.26 -15.98 -1.27
C GLU A 295 8.79 -15.60 -1.46
N ARG A 296 8.25 -15.74 -2.67
CA ARG A 296 6.81 -15.56 -2.88
C ARG A 296 6.05 -16.78 -2.37
N ILE A 297 5.45 -16.66 -1.20
CA ILE A 297 4.72 -17.72 -0.50
C ILE A 297 3.22 -17.76 -0.85
N ALA A 298 2.69 -16.71 -1.50
CA ALA A 298 1.36 -16.75 -2.08
C ALA A 298 1.24 -15.82 -3.31
N HIS A 299 0.36 -16.23 -4.22
CA HIS A 299 -0.14 -15.48 -5.37
C HIS A 299 -1.65 -15.69 -5.43
N VAL A 300 -2.39 -14.86 -4.72
CA VAL A 300 -3.83 -15.05 -4.45
C VAL A 300 -4.61 -14.31 -5.52
N ALA A 301 -5.47 -15.01 -6.27
CA ALA A 301 -6.39 -14.37 -7.20
C ALA A 301 -7.38 -13.47 -6.42
N THR A 302 -7.49 -12.21 -6.84
CA THR A 302 -8.39 -11.20 -6.27
C THR A 302 -9.44 -10.79 -7.29
N ALA A 303 -9.36 -9.58 -7.83
CA ALA A 303 -10.27 -9.01 -8.81
C ALA A 303 -9.56 -7.86 -9.54
N PHE A 304 -10.12 -7.45 -10.69
CA PHE A 304 -9.61 -6.31 -11.46
C PHE A 304 -9.42 -5.10 -10.55
N ARG A 305 -8.21 -4.50 -10.56
CA ARG A 305 -7.83 -3.33 -9.76
C ARG A 305 -8.14 -3.45 -8.25
N ALA A 306 -8.19 -4.65 -7.69
CA ALA A 306 -8.16 -4.87 -6.23
C ALA A 306 -6.73 -4.70 -5.69
N LYS A 307 -6.20 -3.48 -5.81
CA LYS A 307 -4.80 -3.09 -5.57
C LYS A 307 -4.62 -2.17 -4.35
N THR A 308 -5.71 -1.92 -3.65
CA THR A 308 -5.82 -0.97 -2.55
C THR A 308 -6.08 -1.72 -1.25
N ALA A 309 -5.19 -1.57 -0.29
CA ALA A 309 -5.12 -2.48 0.84
C ALA A 309 -4.39 -1.89 2.06
N ILE A 310 -4.69 -2.44 3.24
CA ILE A 310 -3.94 -2.14 4.46
C ILE A 310 -3.77 -3.40 5.31
N PHE A 311 -2.54 -3.59 5.81
CA PHE A 311 -2.28 -4.50 6.91
C PHE A 311 -2.42 -3.76 8.25
N VAL A 312 -3.19 -4.33 9.17
CA VAL A 312 -3.39 -3.78 10.53
C VAL A 312 -2.77 -4.75 11.54
N PRO A 313 -1.52 -4.51 11.98
CA PRO A 313 -0.78 -5.43 12.84
C PRO A 313 -1.50 -5.74 14.17
N GLU A 314 -2.14 -4.75 14.77
CA GLU A 314 -2.84 -4.86 16.06
C GLU A 314 -4.02 -5.84 16.00
N LEU A 315 -4.61 -6.00 14.81
CA LEU A 315 -5.70 -6.95 14.56
C LEU A 315 -5.22 -8.24 13.91
N ASN A 316 -3.96 -8.28 13.45
CA ASN A 316 -3.43 -9.32 12.59
C ASN A 316 -4.35 -9.61 11.37
N LYS A 317 -4.86 -8.52 10.78
CA LYS A 317 -5.81 -8.55 9.65
C LYS A 317 -5.30 -7.75 8.47
N TYR A 318 -5.66 -8.22 7.28
CA TYR A 318 -5.41 -7.54 6.02
C TYR A 318 -6.74 -7.19 5.35
N PHE A 319 -6.91 -5.92 5.03
CA PHE A 319 -8.11 -5.40 4.38
C PHE A 319 -7.78 -5.09 2.93
N LEU A 320 -8.64 -5.52 2.02
CA LEU A 320 -8.48 -5.33 0.58
C LEU A 320 -9.78 -4.75 0.01
N ALA A 321 -9.69 -3.58 -0.60
CA ALA A 321 -10.80 -3.02 -1.35
C ALA A 321 -10.82 -3.63 -2.76
N VAL A 322 -12.01 -4.08 -3.18
CA VAL A 322 -12.28 -4.59 -4.51
C VAL A 322 -13.24 -3.61 -5.18
N PRO A 323 -12.84 -2.98 -6.30
CA PRO A 323 -13.70 -2.04 -7.00
C PRO A 323 -14.86 -2.75 -7.70
N HIS A 324 -15.91 -1.99 -7.96
CA HIS A 324 -16.93 -2.44 -8.91
C HIS A 324 -16.30 -2.47 -10.31
N HIS A 325 -16.52 -3.54 -11.05
CA HIS A 325 -16.11 -3.64 -12.45
C HIS A 325 -16.99 -4.63 -13.20
N GLU A 326 -17.71 -4.15 -14.21
CA GLU A 326 -18.64 -4.95 -15.01
C GLU A 326 -19.68 -5.70 -14.16
N LYS A 327 -19.47 -7.01 -13.91
CA LYS A 327 -20.35 -7.89 -13.12
C LYS A 327 -19.88 -8.07 -11.68
N GLN A 328 -18.64 -7.67 -11.37
CA GLN A 328 -18.11 -7.68 -10.01
C GLN A 328 -18.65 -6.45 -9.28
N ILE A 329 -19.41 -6.67 -8.21
CA ILE A 329 -19.81 -5.59 -7.31
C ILE A 329 -18.60 -5.13 -6.49
N ALA A 330 -18.57 -3.86 -6.09
CA ALA A 330 -17.55 -3.42 -5.13
C ALA A 330 -17.72 -4.15 -3.80
N GLU A 331 -16.61 -4.43 -3.12
CA GLU A 331 -16.61 -5.09 -1.81
C GLU A 331 -15.35 -4.79 -1.01
N LEU A 332 -15.46 -4.85 0.31
CA LEU A 332 -14.31 -4.88 1.22
C LEU A 332 -14.08 -6.33 1.66
N ARG A 333 -12.90 -6.88 1.34
CA ARG A 333 -12.48 -8.21 1.81
C ARG A 333 -11.59 -8.07 3.04
N VAL A 334 -11.84 -8.93 4.02
CA VAL A 334 -11.08 -9.00 5.28
C VAL A 334 -10.43 -10.37 5.37
N TYR A 335 -9.12 -10.39 5.53
CA TYR A 335 -8.33 -11.59 5.66
C TYR A 335 -7.70 -11.66 7.05
N ASP A 336 -7.73 -12.85 7.66
CA ASP A 336 -6.84 -13.16 8.77
C ASP A 336 -5.44 -13.43 8.21
N VAL A 337 -4.42 -12.85 8.85
CA VAL A 337 -3.02 -13.20 8.59
C VAL A 337 -2.68 -14.46 9.38
N VAL A 338 -2.26 -15.50 8.67
CA VAL A 338 -1.97 -16.82 9.27
C VAL A 338 -0.45 -16.96 9.44
N PRO A 339 0.07 -17.52 10.54
CA PRO A 339 1.50 -17.74 10.75
C PRO A 339 2.20 -18.51 9.63
#